data_AF-A0A067LLK7-F1
#
_entry.id   AF-A0A067LLK7-F1
#
_cell.length_a   1.000
_cell.length_b   1.000
_cell.length_c   1.000
_cell.angle_alpha   90.00
_cell.angle_beta   90.00
_cell.angle_gamma   90.00
#
_symmetry.space_group_name_H-M   'P 1'
#
loop_
_entity.id
_entity.type
_entity.pdbx_description
1 polymer ?
#
loop_
_entity_poly.entity_id
_entity_poly.type
_entity_poly.pdbx_seq_one_letter_code
_entity_poly.pdbx_strand_id
1 'polypeptide(L)'
;MKWIEQFTAAILARVKDFPELKIELIYVSKSNTTDQANKAILDFITTNKIGDYLKAGETKSWRFWTRLESIFTSGLKNGKNAKEDSIMKDVMTLLSFNGTCKGWAIFGKLGSNQKMAKAMGDVILQSLSKIITWSSDSFLAALNNQIEQLLAFQPHHCSHIVLPATNLEVKDEMMTCATCGRKMNKYLTYQCCV
;
A
#
# COMPACT_ATOMS: atom_id res chain seq x y z
N MET A 1 1.26 11.25 -10.83
CA MET A 1 1.43 12.60 -10.26
C MET A 1 0.18 13.11 -9.53
N LYS A 2 -0.93 13.41 -10.22
CA LYS A 2 -2.18 13.97 -9.64
C LYS A 2 -2.64 13.36 -8.31
N TRP A 3 -2.60 12.03 -8.18
CA TRP A 3 -3.01 11.38 -6.94
C TRP A 3 -2.11 11.74 -5.75
N ILE A 4 -0.79 11.85 -5.94
CA ILE A 4 0.17 12.23 -4.89
C ILE A 4 -0.11 13.64 -4.39
N GLU A 5 -0.38 14.58 -5.30
CA GLU A 5 -0.75 15.96 -4.96
C GLU A 5 -2.04 16.00 -4.14
N GLN A 6 -3.09 15.29 -4.59
CA GLN A 6 -4.37 15.22 -3.87
C GLN A 6 -4.22 14.58 -2.49
N PHE A 7 -3.47 13.48 -2.40
CA PHE A 7 -3.24 12.77 -1.15
C PHE A 7 -2.45 13.63 -0.16
N THR A 8 -1.35 14.24 -0.60
CA THR A 8 -0.53 15.11 0.25
C THR A 8 -1.31 16.34 0.72
N ALA A 9 -2.08 16.98 -0.16
CA ALA A 9 -2.96 18.08 0.25
C ALA A 9 -3.99 17.65 1.30
N ALA A 10 -4.65 16.50 1.09
CA ALA A 10 -5.66 15.98 2.00
C ALA A 10 -5.07 15.62 3.38
N ILE A 11 -3.95 14.89 3.44
CA ILE A 11 -3.36 14.47 4.70
C ILE A 11 -2.74 15.65 5.46
N LEU A 12 -2.07 16.59 4.77
CA LEU A 12 -1.48 17.75 5.41
C LEU A 12 -2.53 18.73 5.94
N ALA A 13 -3.68 18.88 5.27
CA ALA A 13 -4.80 19.63 5.82
C ALA A 13 -5.24 19.04 7.17
N ARG A 14 -5.32 17.71 7.27
CA ARG A 14 -5.70 17.03 8.51
C ARG A 14 -4.64 17.16 9.62
N VAL A 15 -3.36 17.06 9.29
CA VAL A 15 -2.28 17.28 10.26
C VAL A 15 -2.31 18.72 10.81
N LYS A 16 -2.74 19.70 10.01
CA LYS A 16 -2.93 21.09 10.48
C LYS A 16 -4.13 21.23 11.41
N ASP A 17 -5.24 20.58 11.08
CA ASP A 17 -6.47 20.61 11.90
C ASP A 17 -6.29 19.89 13.26
N PHE A 18 -5.37 18.91 13.32
CA PHE A 18 -5.13 18.06 14.50
C PHE A 18 -3.63 17.99 14.87
N PRO A 19 -3.09 19.03 15.54
CA PRO A 19 -1.65 19.15 15.84
C PRO A 19 -1.06 18.02 16.70
N GLU A 20 -1.88 17.32 17.47
CA GLU A 20 -1.49 16.16 18.27
C GLU A 20 -1.12 14.92 17.42
N LEU A 21 -1.51 14.92 16.15
CA LEU A 21 -1.26 13.83 15.22
C LEU A 21 0.13 13.93 14.59
N LYS A 22 1.08 13.20 15.17
CA LYS A 22 2.43 13.06 14.60
C LYS A 22 2.45 12.00 13.50
N ILE A 23 2.39 12.42 12.24
CA ILE A 23 2.51 11.53 11.08
C ILE A 23 3.85 11.73 10.39
N GLU A 24 4.52 10.61 10.12
CA GLU A 24 5.61 10.53 9.16
C GLU A 24 5.13 9.72 7.95
N LEU A 25 5.28 10.30 6.78
CA LEU A 25 4.96 9.70 5.50
C LEU A 25 6.27 9.29 4.81
N ILE A 26 6.22 8.19 4.07
CA ILE A 26 7.34 7.71 3.26
C ILE A 26 6.81 7.46 1.85
N TYR A 27 7.44 8.09 0.86
CA TYR A 27 7.11 7.81 -0.53
C TYR A 27 7.78 6.50 -0.95
N VAL A 28 6.96 5.57 -1.43
CA VAL A 28 7.39 4.28 -1.99
C VAL A 28 7.10 4.31 -3.48
N SER A 29 8.16 4.39 -4.28
CA SER A 29 8.07 4.29 -5.74
C SER A 29 7.73 2.87 -6.17
N LYS A 30 7.28 2.72 -7.42
CA LYS A 30 7.13 1.41 -8.06
C LYS A 30 8.48 0.71 -8.10
N SER A 31 8.52 -0.60 -7.85
CA SER A 31 9.77 -1.36 -7.89
C SER A 31 10.43 -1.22 -9.28
N ASN A 32 11.66 -0.71 -9.29
CA ASN A 32 12.70 -0.95 -10.29
C ASN A 32 12.75 -0.06 -11.54
N THR A 33 12.07 1.08 -11.56
CA THR A 33 12.19 2.02 -12.69
C THR A 33 12.62 3.39 -12.20
N THR A 34 13.77 3.87 -12.67
CA THR A 34 14.19 5.28 -12.54
C THR A 34 13.37 6.11 -13.54
N ASP A 35 12.04 6.05 -13.40
CA ASP A 35 11.10 6.66 -14.31
C ASP A 35 11.08 8.19 -14.08
N GLN A 36 10.95 8.95 -15.17
CA GLN A 36 10.69 10.39 -15.16
C GLN A 36 9.53 10.74 -14.20
N ALA A 37 8.54 9.85 -14.07
CA ALA A 37 7.44 9.99 -13.12
C ALA A 37 7.91 9.98 -11.64
N ASN A 38 8.85 9.10 -11.28
CA ASN A 38 9.42 9.05 -9.93
C ASN A 38 10.22 10.33 -9.65
N LYS A 39 11.02 10.78 -10.62
CA LYS A 39 11.78 12.03 -10.50
C LYS A 39 10.85 13.24 -10.29
N ALA A 40 9.78 13.35 -11.08
CA ALA A 40 8.80 14.43 -10.92
C ALA A 40 8.12 14.43 -9.54
N ILE A 41 7.85 13.24 -8.97
CA ILE A 41 7.30 13.12 -7.61
C ILE A 41 8.34 13.55 -6.57
N LEU A 42 9.59 13.10 -6.70
CA LEU A 42 10.67 13.51 -5.79
C LEU A 42 10.89 15.02 -5.83
N ASP A 43 10.93 15.62 -7.02
CA ASP A 43 11.07 17.06 -7.21
C ASP A 43 9.91 17.83 -6.57
N PHE A 44 8.67 17.34 -6.69
CA PHE A 44 7.50 17.91 -6.02
C PHE A 44 7.60 17.85 -4.49
N ILE A 45 8.03 16.71 -3.94
CA ILE A 45 8.18 16.52 -2.48
C ILE A 45 9.22 17.48 -1.92
N THR A 46 10.36 17.61 -2.60
CA THR A 46 11.46 18.50 -2.19
C THR A 46 11.08 19.97 -2.36
N THR A 47 10.51 20.36 -3.51
CA THR A 47 10.18 21.76 -3.82
C THR A 47 9.10 22.33 -2.90
N ASN A 48 8.06 21.56 -2.61
CA ASN A 48 6.95 22.02 -1.76
C ASN A 48 7.24 21.90 -0.26
N LYS A 49 8.48 21.57 0.12
CA LYS A 49 8.88 21.30 1.52
C LYS A 49 7.99 20.28 2.23
N ILE A 50 7.36 19.38 1.46
CA ILE A 50 6.61 18.25 2.01
C ILE A 50 7.59 17.29 2.71
N GLY A 51 8.89 17.36 2.35
CA GLY A 51 9.98 16.57 2.92
C GLY A 51 10.05 16.49 4.45
N ASP A 52 9.55 17.52 5.16
CA ASP A 52 9.45 17.49 6.63
C ASP A 52 8.52 16.38 7.13
N TYR A 53 7.49 16.07 6.34
CA TYR A 53 6.48 15.04 6.61
C TYR A 53 6.63 13.82 5.70
N LEU A 54 7.13 13.94 4.47
CA LEU A 54 7.21 12.88 3.46
C LEU A 54 8.65 12.64 3.04
N LYS A 55 9.29 11.61 3.60
CA LYS A 55 10.65 11.22 3.23
C LYS A 55 10.61 10.33 2.00
N ALA A 56 11.46 10.62 1.02
CA ALA A 56 11.58 9.82 -0.19
C ALA A 56 13.02 9.32 -0.40
N GLY A 57 13.18 8.20 -1.10
CA GLY A 57 14.49 7.64 -1.45
C GLY A 57 14.38 6.29 -2.14
N GLU A 58 15.10 6.13 -3.24
CA GLU A 58 15.07 4.91 -4.08
C GLU A 58 15.44 3.66 -3.26
N THR A 59 16.49 3.75 -2.44
CA THR A 59 16.92 2.66 -1.54
C THR A 59 15.83 2.23 -0.56
N LYS A 60 14.98 3.16 -0.10
CA LYS A 60 13.86 2.84 0.81
C LYS A 60 12.75 2.08 0.08
N SER A 61 12.45 2.49 -1.16
CA SER A 61 11.44 1.83 -2.00
C SER A 61 11.85 0.40 -2.38
N TRP A 62 13.09 0.22 -2.84
CA TRP A 62 13.63 -1.11 -3.16
C TRP A 62 13.59 -2.06 -1.95
N ARG A 63 14.06 -1.60 -0.79
CA ARG A 63 14.06 -2.39 0.45
C ARG A 63 12.64 -2.77 0.87
N PHE A 64 11.67 -1.88 0.69
CA PHE A 64 10.27 -2.15 1.01
C PHE A 64 9.74 -3.34 0.17
N TRP A 65 9.89 -3.27 -1.16
CA TRP A 65 9.40 -4.33 -2.05
C TRP A 65 10.15 -5.66 -1.87
N THR A 66 11.49 -5.61 -1.79
CA THR A 66 12.31 -6.82 -1.56
C THR A 66 11.90 -7.54 -0.28
N ARG A 67 11.59 -6.79 0.79
CA ARG A 67 11.13 -7.39 2.05
C ARG A 67 9.74 -8.01 1.92
N LEU A 68 8.80 -7.36 1.24
CA LEU A 68 7.47 -7.95 1.00
C LEU A 68 7.56 -9.23 0.19
N GLU A 69 8.35 -9.25 -0.88
CA GLU A 69 8.60 -10.45 -1.70
C GLU A 69 9.26 -11.56 -0.89
N SER A 70 10.21 -11.22 -0.02
CA SER A 70 10.87 -12.19 0.87
C SER A 70 9.89 -12.81 1.88
N ILE A 71 9.04 -11.99 2.53
CA ILE A 71 8.03 -12.48 3.48
C ILE A 71 7.03 -13.38 2.76
N PHE A 72 6.55 -12.94 1.59
CA PHE A 72 5.63 -13.70 0.75
C PHE A 72 6.20 -15.06 0.37
N THR A 73 7.42 -15.08 -0.19
CA THR A 73 8.06 -16.32 -0.66
C THR A 73 8.36 -17.27 0.50
N SER A 74 8.87 -16.75 1.61
CA SER A 74 9.12 -17.56 2.81
C SER A 74 7.83 -18.11 3.42
N GLY A 75 6.77 -17.29 3.49
CA GLY A 75 5.47 -17.71 4.00
C GLY A 75 4.90 -18.88 3.20
N LEU A 76 4.92 -18.78 1.87
CA LEU A 76 4.46 -19.85 0.98
C LEU A 76 5.29 -21.13 1.11
N LYS A 77 6.62 -21.02 1.21
CA LYS A 77 7.51 -22.18 1.45
C LYS A 77 7.20 -22.89 2.77
N ASN A 78 6.74 -22.14 3.76
CA ASN A 78 6.29 -22.66 5.06
C ASN A 78 4.82 -23.08 5.08
N GLY A 79 4.15 -23.16 3.92
CA GLY A 79 2.75 -23.57 3.80
C GLY A 79 1.72 -22.53 4.26
N LYS A 80 2.13 -21.29 4.52
CA LYS A 80 1.23 -20.20 4.90
C LYS A 80 0.56 -19.60 3.67
N ASN A 81 -0.73 -19.29 3.79
CA ASN A 81 -1.52 -18.65 2.74
C ASN A 81 -2.33 -17.47 3.31
N ALA A 82 -2.89 -16.62 2.44
CA ALA A 82 -3.64 -15.43 2.86
C ALA A 82 -5.01 -15.73 3.50
N LYS A 83 -5.50 -16.97 3.42
CA LYS A 83 -6.76 -17.39 4.04
C LYS A 83 -6.58 -17.60 5.55
N GLU A 84 -5.42 -18.11 5.96
CA GLU A 84 -5.15 -18.57 7.34
C GLU A 84 -4.17 -17.66 8.09
N ASP A 85 -3.26 -16.99 7.38
CA ASP A 85 -2.23 -16.15 7.99
C ASP A 85 -2.49 -14.65 7.68
N SER A 86 -2.67 -13.85 8.73
CA SER A 86 -2.97 -12.42 8.63
C SER A 86 -1.80 -11.60 8.06
N ILE A 87 -0.56 -12.02 8.29
CA ILE A 87 0.63 -11.40 7.70
C ILE A 87 0.64 -11.69 6.20
N MET A 88 0.35 -12.92 5.79
CA MET A 88 0.25 -13.28 4.37
C MET A 88 -0.87 -12.51 3.67
N LYS A 89 -2.02 -12.35 4.33
CA LYS A 89 -3.13 -11.53 3.81
C LYS A 89 -2.69 -10.09 3.56
N ASP A 90 -1.96 -9.51 4.52
CA ASP A 90 -1.46 -8.15 4.41
C ASP A 90 -0.42 -8.01 3.31
N VAL A 91 0.57 -8.89 3.28
CA VAL A 91 1.64 -8.90 2.27
C VAL A 91 1.07 -9.07 0.86
N MET A 92 0.17 -10.02 0.63
CA MET A 92 -0.48 -10.20 -0.67
C MET A 92 -1.30 -8.98 -1.09
N THR A 93 -2.00 -8.34 -0.13
CA THR A 93 -2.73 -7.09 -0.40
C THR A 93 -1.75 -6.00 -0.87
N LEU A 94 -0.62 -5.82 -0.20
CA LEU A 94 0.36 -4.79 -0.57
C LEU A 94 1.04 -5.08 -1.90
N LEU A 95 1.39 -6.34 -2.17
CA LEU A 95 1.91 -6.75 -3.48
C LEU A 95 0.90 -6.47 -4.61
N SER A 96 -0.41 -6.59 -4.33
CA SER A 96 -1.44 -6.26 -5.31
C SER A 96 -1.51 -4.76 -5.63
N PHE A 97 -1.01 -3.89 -4.75
CA PHE A 97 -0.99 -2.45 -4.97
C PHE A 97 0.11 -2.03 -5.95
N ASN A 98 1.22 -2.79 -6.03
CA ASN A 98 2.31 -2.52 -6.98
C ASN A 98 1.84 -2.58 -8.45
N GLY A 99 0.80 -3.38 -8.71
CA GLY A 99 0.24 -3.58 -10.05
C GLY A 99 -0.70 -2.46 -10.51
N THR A 100 -1.08 -1.50 -9.66
CA THR A 100 -2.14 -0.53 -9.99
C THR A 100 -1.62 0.88 -10.22
N CYS A 101 -2.23 1.59 -11.18
CA CYS A 101 -1.90 2.98 -11.50
C CYS A 101 -2.68 4.01 -10.65
N LYS A 102 -3.48 3.57 -9.68
CA LYS A 102 -4.45 4.43 -8.96
C LYS A 102 -3.93 4.99 -7.63
N GLY A 103 -2.64 4.78 -7.32
CA GLY A 103 -2.06 5.13 -6.02
C GLY A 103 -2.56 4.24 -4.90
N TRP A 104 -1.88 4.29 -3.76
CA TRP A 104 -2.20 3.51 -2.56
C TRP A 104 -1.54 4.15 -1.34
N ALA A 105 -2.09 3.90 -0.15
CA ALA A 105 -1.45 4.29 1.10
C ALA A 105 -1.61 3.21 2.17
N ILE A 106 -0.66 3.20 3.11
CA ILE A 106 -0.65 2.35 4.29
C ILE A 106 -0.35 3.24 5.49
N PHE A 107 -1.11 3.07 6.56
CA PHE A 107 -0.91 3.73 7.83
C PHE A 107 -0.75 2.66 8.92
N GLY A 108 0.25 2.86 9.76
CA GLY A 108 0.51 2.04 10.93
C GLY A 108 1.01 2.91 12.08
N LYS A 109 0.98 2.36 13.30
CA LYS A 109 1.50 3.02 14.49
C LYS A 109 2.73 2.24 14.94
N LEU A 110 3.87 2.91 14.97
CA LEU A 110 5.13 2.31 15.38
C LEU A 110 5.01 1.76 16.81
N GLY A 111 5.49 0.53 17.03
CA GLY A 111 5.41 -0.14 18.34
C GLY A 111 4.00 -0.59 18.76
N SER A 112 3.02 -0.53 17.85
CA SER A 112 1.64 -0.99 18.12
C SER A 112 1.33 -2.26 17.33
N ASN A 113 0.55 -3.14 17.95
CA ASN A 113 -0.03 -4.32 17.29
C ASN A 113 -1.39 -4.01 16.63
N GLN A 114 -1.80 -2.73 16.58
CA GLN A 114 -3.02 -2.31 15.89
C GLN A 114 -2.95 -2.64 14.39
N LYS A 115 -4.09 -3.06 13.83
CA LYS A 115 -4.25 -3.37 12.42
C LYS A 115 -3.85 -2.17 11.54
N MET A 116 -2.95 -2.40 10.58
CA MET A 116 -2.59 -1.39 9.59
C MET A 116 -3.79 -1.04 8.71
N ALA A 117 -4.05 0.25 8.55
CA ALA A 117 -5.03 0.75 7.60
C ALA A 117 -4.37 0.86 6.23
N LYS A 118 -4.99 0.23 5.22
CA LYS A 118 -4.42 0.17 3.86
C LYS A 118 -5.53 0.10 2.83
N ALA A 119 -5.38 0.84 1.73
CA ALA A 119 -6.34 0.84 0.64
C ALA A 119 -5.74 1.45 -0.64
N MET A 120 -6.44 1.22 -1.75
CA MET A 120 -6.18 1.92 -3.02
C MET A 120 -6.49 3.41 -2.88
N GLY A 121 -5.91 4.19 -3.79
CA GLY A 121 -5.83 5.64 -3.66
C GLY A 121 -7.18 6.36 -3.60
N ASP A 122 -8.18 5.90 -4.33
CA ASP A 122 -9.55 6.44 -4.31
C ASP A 122 -10.25 6.19 -2.97
N VAL A 123 -10.13 4.97 -2.45
CA VAL A 123 -10.69 4.58 -1.15
C VAL A 123 -10.02 5.37 -0.03
N ILE A 124 -8.68 5.50 -0.05
CA ILE A 124 -7.94 6.30 0.93
C ILE A 124 -8.40 7.76 0.93
N LEU A 125 -8.45 8.40 -0.24
CA LEU A 125 -8.87 9.80 -0.35
C LEU A 125 -10.29 10.01 0.19
N GLN A 126 -11.21 9.10 -0.16
CA GLN A 126 -12.57 9.14 0.37
C GLN A 126 -12.61 8.94 1.88
N SER A 127 -11.87 7.97 2.42
CA SER A 127 -11.81 7.74 3.87
C SER A 127 -11.29 8.97 4.61
N LEU A 128 -10.21 9.61 4.14
CA LEU A 128 -9.65 10.82 4.76
C LEU A 128 -10.64 11.99 4.78
N SER A 129 -11.51 12.10 3.77
CA SER A 129 -12.55 13.13 3.71
C SER A 129 -13.70 12.90 4.69
N LYS A 130 -14.03 11.63 5.00
CA LYS A 130 -15.18 11.24 5.83
C LYS A 130 -14.88 11.20 7.33
N ILE A 131 -13.60 11.10 7.73
CA ILE A 131 -13.24 11.11 9.16
C ILE A 131 -13.33 12.56 9.67
N ILE A 132 -14.30 12.79 10.56
CA ILE A 132 -14.58 14.10 11.15
C ILE A 132 -13.68 14.37 12.36
N THR A 133 -13.52 13.37 13.23
CA THR A 133 -12.70 13.47 14.45
C THR A 133 -11.43 12.65 14.32
N TRP A 134 -10.30 13.26 14.62
CA TRP A 134 -9.00 12.63 14.59
C TRP A 134 -8.37 12.76 15.97
N SER A 135 -7.73 11.69 16.43
CA SER A 135 -6.81 11.72 17.56
C SER A 135 -5.73 10.68 17.33
N SER A 136 -4.60 10.81 18.01
CA SER A 136 -3.46 9.88 17.88
C SER A 136 -3.83 8.41 18.13
N ASP A 137 -4.85 8.16 18.96
CA ASP A 137 -5.27 6.81 19.34
C ASP A 137 -6.44 6.29 18.51
N SER A 138 -7.29 7.18 17.99
CA SER A 138 -8.47 6.80 17.21
C SER A 138 -8.23 6.78 15.70
N PHE A 139 -7.20 7.48 15.21
CA PHE A 139 -6.99 7.69 13.77
C PHE A 139 -6.96 6.38 12.97
N LEU A 140 -6.13 5.41 13.36
CA LEU A 140 -6.03 4.14 12.65
C LEU A 140 -7.33 3.33 12.70
N ALA A 141 -8.03 3.34 13.85
CA ALA A 141 -9.29 2.62 14.00
C ALA A 141 -10.39 3.26 13.13
N ALA A 142 -10.50 4.59 13.16
CA ALA A 142 -11.43 5.35 12.33
C ALA A 142 -11.15 5.12 10.84
N LEU A 143 -9.88 5.13 10.43
CA LEU A 143 -9.49 4.90 9.05
C LEU A 143 -9.82 3.47 8.58
N ASN A 144 -9.51 2.45 9.40
CA ASN A 144 -9.91 1.07 9.11
C ASN A 144 -11.43 0.94 8.97
N ASN A 145 -12.21 1.49 9.90
CA ASN A 145 -13.67 1.44 9.85
C ASN A 145 -14.22 2.10 8.57
N GLN A 146 -13.69 3.25 8.17
CA GLN A 146 -14.11 3.93 6.94
C GLN A 146 -13.72 3.14 5.68
N ILE A 147 -12.52 2.55 5.65
CA ILE A 147 -12.09 1.69 4.54
C ILE A 147 -13.00 0.46 4.43
N GLU A 148 -13.29 -0.21 5.54
CA GLU A 148 -14.15 -1.39 5.57
C GLU A 148 -15.57 -1.08 5.09
N GLN A 149 -16.14 0.05 5.52
CA GLN A 149 -17.45 0.50 5.03
C GLN A 149 -17.44 0.78 3.53
N LEU A 150 -16.42 1.46 3.00
CA LEU A 150 -16.33 1.75 1.56
C LEU A 150 -16.16 0.48 0.72
N LEU A 151 -15.37 -0.47 1.20
CA LEU A 151 -15.11 -1.73 0.50
C LEU A 151 -16.29 -2.71 0.58
N ALA A 152 -17.12 -2.64 1.63
CA ALA A 152 -18.31 -3.48 1.76
C ALA A 152 -19.30 -3.30 0.60
N PHE A 153 -19.35 -2.12 -0.02
CA PHE A 153 -20.20 -1.80 -1.16
C PHE A 153 -19.54 -2.05 -2.52
N GLN A 154 -18.32 -2.61 -2.57
CA GLN A 154 -17.64 -2.96 -3.81
C GLN A 154 -17.78 -4.46 -4.13
N PRO A 155 -18.79 -4.86 -4.93
CA PRO A 155 -19.06 -6.28 -5.22
C PRO A 155 -17.94 -6.95 -6.03
N HIS A 156 -17.11 -6.15 -6.71
CA HIS A 156 -16.00 -6.62 -7.54
C HIS A 156 -14.70 -5.99 -7.07
N HIS A 157 -13.74 -6.83 -6.68
CA HIS A 157 -12.36 -6.44 -6.45
C HIS A 157 -11.47 -7.27 -7.37
N CYS A 158 -10.47 -6.61 -7.96
CA CYS A 158 -9.49 -7.24 -8.82
C CYS A 158 -8.13 -7.07 -8.17
N SER A 159 -7.57 -8.17 -7.65
CA SER A 159 -6.22 -8.20 -7.07
C SER A 159 -5.26 -8.75 -8.11
N HIS A 160 -4.28 -7.94 -8.52
CA HIS A 160 -3.26 -8.35 -9.49
C HIS A 160 -1.88 -8.27 -8.85
N ILE A 161 -1.24 -9.42 -8.69
CA ILE A 161 0.09 -9.53 -8.08
C ILE A 161 1.08 -9.87 -9.19
N VAL A 162 2.09 -9.02 -9.36
CA VAL A 162 3.22 -9.26 -10.29
C VAL A 162 4.42 -9.71 -9.46
N LEU A 163 4.97 -10.88 -9.78
CA LEU A 163 6.16 -11.42 -9.13
C LEU A 163 7.27 -11.60 -10.18
N PRO A 164 8.54 -11.44 -9.79
CA PRO A 164 9.67 -11.83 -10.62
C PRO A 164 9.60 -13.31 -11.00
N ALA A 165 10.04 -13.64 -12.22
CA ALA A 165 10.06 -15.02 -12.72
C ALA A 165 10.92 -15.97 -11.84
N THR A 166 11.85 -15.45 -11.05
CA THR A 166 12.62 -16.25 -10.08
C THR A 166 11.76 -16.89 -8.98
N ASN A 167 10.52 -16.43 -8.78
CA ASN A 167 9.58 -16.99 -7.81
C ASN A 167 8.68 -18.10 -8.40
N LEU A 168 9.10 -18.76 -9.49
CA LEU A 168 8.37 -19.85 -10.17
C LEU A 168 8.05 -21.07 -9.28
N GLU A 169 8.69 -21.22 -8.11
CA GLU A 169 8.44 -22.31 -7.15
C GLU A 169 7.11 -22.17 -6.38
N VAL A 170 6.39 -21.05 -6.51
CA VAL A 170 5.10 -20.89 -5.84
C VAL A 170 4.05 -21.82 -6.46
N LYS A 171 3.56 -22.78 -5.66
CA LYS A 171 2.48 -23.66 -6.05
C LYS A 171 1.18 -22.87 -6.22
N ASP A 172 0.51 -23.06 -7.35
CA ASP A 172 -0.72 -22.34 -7.71
C ASP A 172 -1.85 -22.53 -6.67
N GLU A 173 -1.89 -23.67 -5.98
CA GLU A 173 -2.84 -23.95 -4.91
C GLU A 173 -2.72 -23.02 -3.69
N MET A 174 -1.54 -22.45 -3.47
CA MET A 174 -1.27 -21.51 -2.38
C MET A 174 -1.71 -20.08 -2.73
N MET A 175 -1.98 -19.80 -4.01
CA MET A 175 -2.37 -18.49 -4.51
C MET A 175 -3.88 -18.27 -4.37
N THR A 176 -4.27 -17.75 -3.21
CA THR A 176 -5.65 -17.34 -2.90
C THR A 176 -5.73 -15.83 -2.72
N CYS A 177 -6.78 -15.22 -3.27
CA CYS A 177 -6.99 -13.78 -3.18
C CYS A 177 -7.15 -13.36 -1.72
N ALA A 178 -6.34 -12.39 -1.27
CA ALA A 178 -6.40 -11.87 0.10
C ALA A 178 -7.75 -11.22 0.46
N THR A 179 -8.55 -10.81 -0.53
CA THR A 179 -9.83 -10.13 -0.31
C THR A 179 -11.02 -11.08 -0.29
N CYS A 180 -11.12 -12.05 -1.22
CA CYS A 180 -12.25 -13.00 -1.28
C CYS A 180 -11.91 -14.47 -1.08
N GLY A 181 -10.64 -14.82 -0.93
CA GLY A 181 -10.21 -16.22 -0.77
C GLY A 181 -10.35 -17.09 -2.02
N ARG A 182 -10.83 -16.57 -3.15
CA ARG A 182 -10.88 -17.32 -4.42
C ARG A 182 -9.46 -17.61 -4.93
N LYS A 183 -9.29 -18.75 -5.60
CA LYS A 183 -8.04 -19.09 -6.29
C LYS A 183 -7.72 -18.01 -7.33
N MET A 184 -6.44 -17.63 -7.42
CA MET A 184 -5.97 -16.66 -8.40
C MET A 184 -5.49 -17.38 -9.67
N ASN A 185 -5.72 -16.78 -10.82
CA ASN A 185 -5.17 -17.26 -12.09
C ASN A 185 -3.72 -16.82 -12.24
N LYS A 186 -2.89 -17.70 -12.82
CA LYS A 186 -1.48 -17.44 -13.12
C LYS A 186 -1.32 -17.10 -14.60
N TYR A 187 -0.65 -15.99 -14.88
CA TYR A 187 -0.32 -15.55 -16.23
C TYR A 187 1.19 -15.28 -16.33
N LEU A 188 1.81 -15.72 -17.42
CA LEU A 188 3.17 -15.32 -17.75
C LEU A 188 3.12 -13.96 -18.45
N THR A 189 3.87 -12.99 -17.96
CA THR A 189 3.90 -11.63 -18.53
C THR A 189 5.32 -11.30 -18.98
N TYR A 190 5.46 -10.82 -20.21
CA TYR A 190 6.71 -10.26 -20.73
C TYR A 190 6.60 -8.73 -20.69
N GLN A 191 7.65 -8.05 -20.20
CA GLN A 191 7.72 -6.60 -20.13
C GLN A 191 9.02 -6.12 -20.80
N CYS A 192 8.95 -5.02 -21.54
CA CYS A 192 10.08 -4.34 -22.16
C CYS A 192 10.07 -2.88 -21.70
N CYS A 193 11.26 -2.24 -21.61
CA CYS A 193 11.45 -0.86 -21.14
C CYS A 193 11.04 -0.63 -19.67
N VAL A 194 11.77 -1.26 -18.75
CA VAL A 194 11.76 -1.00 -17.29
C VAL A 194 12.71 0.16 -17.02
#